data_AF-A0A084SQ31-F1
#
_entry.id   AF-A0A084SQ31-F1
#
_cell.length_a   1.000
_cell.length_b   1.000
_cell.length_c   1.000
_cell.angle_alpha   90.00
_cell.angle_beta   90.00
_cell.angle_gamma   90.00
#
_symmetry.space_group_name_H-M   'P 1'
#
loop_
_entity.id
_entity.type
_entity.pdbx_description
1 polymer ?
#
loop_
_entity_poly.entity_id
_entity_poly.type
_entity_poly.pdbx_seq_one_letter_code
_entity_poly.pdbx_strand_id
1 'polypeptide(L)'
;MTVALSSTSGQRIFKDALAVRNTVFRDEEHLSTRPDQDEYDELPSATHVVVYVNSEPAAAARLLLPSERVARTRGGHFGLPLEQLLDLASLKSAGMRPAESGRVAVLKKYRKSEVIVWLLASIYWASRNTGVNAWVAAANGETDVPRDARLIARVASAQQLDSPVRVHALAPSSPPANPAAAFYNAAHWELARQSRFSELPLPGVLKLFTQKMGARLMGSPLYIPEFSRWAYPLCAWLNEIPRSTLEQFDALAQSAHRAP
;
A
#
# COMPACT_ATOMS: atom_id res chain seq x y z
N MET A 1 21.93 7.27 -2.90
CA MET A 1 20.89 6.86 -1.92
C MET A 1 21.29 5.52 -1.36
N THR A 2 20.90 5.21 -0.12
CA THR A 2 21.13 3.88 0.49
C THR A 2 19.83 3.34 1.03
N VAL A 3 19.77 2.02 1.23
CA VAL A 3 18.60 1.34 1.79
C VAL A 3 19.06 0.47 2.93
N ALA A 4 18.31 0.49 4.03
CA ALA A 4 18.49 -0.45 5.12
C ALA A 4 17.20 -1.24 5.36
N LEU A 5 17.35 -2.53 5.70
CA LEU A 5 16.26 -3.43 6.06
C LEU A 5 16.50 -3.97 7.47
N SER A 6 15.42 -4.19 8.22
CA SER A 6 15.48 -4.81 9.55
C SER A 6 14.30 -5.75 9.77
N SER A 7 14.57 -7.02 10.08
CA SER A 7 13.56 -8.08 10.35
C SER A 7 13.31 -8.34 11.85
N THR A 8 13.78 -7.42 12.70
CA THR A 8 13.55 -7.37 14.15
C THR A 8 13.88 -5.94 14.60
N SER A 9 13.74 -5.59 15.89
CA SER A 9 14.01 -4.26 16.47
C SER A 9 15.49 -3.83 16.42
N GLY A 10 16.15 -3.91 15.27
CA GLY A 10 17.40 -3.20 15.00
C GLY A 10 17.15 -1.73 15.32
N GLN A 11 17.67 -1.30 16.49
CA GLN A 11 17.10 -0.16 17.22
C GLN A 11 17.05 1.11 16.37
N ARG A 12 17.98 1.27 15.42
CA ARG A 12 18.04 2.45 14.57
C ARG A 12 17.06 2.40 13.39
N ILE A 13 17.10 1.35 12.56
CA ILE A 13 16.27 1.26 11.34
C ILE A 13 14.79 1.25 11.72
N PHE A 14 14.42 0.53 12.78
CA PHE A 14 13.05 0.51 13.26
C PHE A 14 12.59 1.89 13.75
N LYS A 15 13.42 2.59 14.55
CA LYS A 15 13.13 3.97 14.98
C LYS A 15 13.01 4.94 13.80
N ASP A 16 13.90 4.84 12.82
CA ASP A 16 13.88 5.69 11.62
C ASP A 16 12.62 5.42 10.79
N ALA A 17 12.22 4.16 10.63
CA ALA A 17 10.98 3.80 9.94
C ALA A 17 9.75 4.40 10.63
N LEU A 18 9.66 4.25 11.96
CA LEU A 18 8.58 4.84 12.75
C LEU A 18 8.61 6.38 12.69
N ALA A 19 9.78 7.00 12.74
CA ALA A 19 9.90 8.46 12.64
C ALA A 19 9.35 8.97 11.30
N VAL A 20 9.77 8.37 10.18
CA VAL A 20 9.26 8.73 8.84
C VAL A 20 7.75 8.52 8.75
N ARG A 21 7.25 7.37 9.18
CA ARG A 21 5.81 7.05 9.16
C ARG A 21 4.99 8.05 9.97
N ASN A 22 5.45 8.40 11.18
CA ASN A 22 4.79 9.39 12.02
C ASN A 22 4.78 10.77 11.36
N THR A 23 5.92 11.22 10.81
CA THR A 23 5.97 12.50 10.10
C THR A 23 5.01 12.51 8.92
N VAL A 24 4.98 11.47 8.09
CA VAL A 24 4.08 11.44 6.93
C VAL A 24 2.62 11.36 7.36
N PHE A 25 2.23 10.35 8.14
CA PHE A 25 0.81 10.07 8.38
C PHE A 25 0.17 11.03 9.39
N ARG A 26 0.90 11.52 10.38
CA ARG A 26 0.38 12.46 11.39
C ARG A 26 0.65 13.91 11.01
N ASP A 27 1.90 14.23 10.70
CA ASP A 27 2.33 15.63 10.60
C ASP A 27 2.10 16.21 9.19
N GLU A 28 2.30 15.43 8.12
CA GLU A 28 2.15 15.90 6.73
C GLU A 28 0.74 15.66 6.16
N GLU A 29 0.16 14.48 6.41
CA GLU A 29 -1.12 14.05 5.82
C GLU A 29 -2.31 14.17 6.78
N HIS A 30 -2.06 14.39 8.08
CA HIS A 30 -3.08 14.52 9.11
C HIS A 30 -4.10 13.36 9.13
N LEU A 31 -3.65 12.14 8.83
CA LEU A 31 -4.50 10.95 8.77
C LEU A 31 -4.78 10.38 10.15
N SER A 32 -3.87 10.52 11.10
CA SER A 32 -4.02 10.00 12.47
C SER A 32 -3.45 11.00 13.47
N THR A 33 -4.03 11.08 14.66
CA THR A 33 -3.48 11.82 15.80
C THR A 33 -2.59 10.97 16.70
N ARG A 34 -2.64 9.64 16.53
CA ARG A 34 -1.85 8.66 17.28
C ARG A 34 -0.57 8.31 16.54
N PRO A 35 0.51 7.92 17.25
CA PRO A 35 1.68 7.36 16.62
C PRO A 35 1.32 6.16 15.73
N ASP A 36 1.91 6.08 14.55
CA ASP A 36 1.76 4.97 13.61
C ASP A 36 2.67 3.81 14.02
N GLN A 37 2.29 3.13 15.11
CA GLN A 37 2.92 1.91 15.60
C GLN A 37 1.82 0.93 16.05
N ASP A 38 1.90 -0.31 15.61
CA ASP A 38 0.99 -1.39 15.99
C ASP A 38 1.75 -2.66 16.40
N GLU A 39 1.04 -3.64 16.96
CA GLU A 39 1.63 -4.90 17.43
C GLU A 39 2.27 -5.76 16.32
N TYR A 40 1.94 -5.50 15.04
CA TYR A 40 2.54 -6.21 13.92
C TYR A 40 3.93 -5.68 13.60
N ASP A 41 4.26 -4.45 14.04
CA ASP A 41 5.58 -3.85 13.84
C ASP A 41 6.70 -4.61 14.55
N GLU A 42 6.38 -5.33 15.62
CA GLU A 42 7.34 -6.06 16.46
C GLU A 42 7.41 -7.56 16.14
N LEU A 43 6.62 -8.03 15.18
CA LEU A 43 6.63 -9.44 14.78
C LEU A 43 7.94 -9.80 14.06
N PRO A 44 8.50 -11.00 14.29
CA PRO A 44 9.64 -11.50 13.50
C PRO A 44 9.36 -11.62 12.00
N SER A 45 8.08 -11.67 11.60
CA SER A 45 7.65 -11.68 10.21
C SER A 45 7.57 -10.28 9.57
N ALA A 46 7.81 -9.22 10.34
CA ALA A 46 7.81 -7.84 9.87
C ALA A 46 9.22 -7.41 9.46
N THR A 47 9.34 -6.96 8.21
CA THR A 47 10.55 -6.31 7.70
C THR A 47 10.26 -4.83 7.49
N HIS A 48 11.00 -3.99 8.21
CA HIS A 48 10.98 -2.55 8.02
C HIS A 48 12.04 -2.15 7.01
N VAL A 49 11.63 -1.34 6.03
CA VAL A 49 12.51 -0.85 4.97
C VAL A 49 12.62 0.66 5.11
N VAL A 50 13.83 1.20 5.11
CA VAL A 50 14.09 2.64 5.13
C VAL A 50 15.01 3.01 3.98
N VAL A 51 14.62 4.01 3.19
CA VAL A 51 15.46 4.62 2.17
C VAL A 51 16.08 5.89 2.74
N TYR A 52 17.40 6.04 2.61
CA TYR A 52 18.14 7.20 3.05
C TYR A 52 18.65 8.05 1.87
N VAL A 53 18.54 9.37 2.01
CA VAL A 53 19.16 10.36 1.13
C VAL A 53 20.19 11.12 1.95
N ASN A 54 21.47 10.99 1.63
CA ASN A 54 22.58 11.60 2.38
C ASN A 54 22.52 11.29 3.89
N SER A 55 22.28 10.03 4.24
CA SER A 55 22.13 9.53 5.62
C SER A 55 20.88 10.00 6.37
N GLU A 56 20.01 10.80 5.75
CA GLU A 56 18.71 11.18 6.29
C GLU A 56 17.63 10.17 5.86
N PRO A 57 16.81 9.64 6.77
CA PRO A 57 15.70 8.74 6.42
C PRO A 57 14.64 9.52 5.63
N ALA A 58 14.41 9.09 4.39
CA ALA A 58 13.59 9.79 3.40
C ALA A 58 12.24 9.12 3.14
N ALA A 59 12.20 7.79 3.27
CA ALA A 59 11.00 7.00 3.10
C ALA A 59 11.06 5.71 3.91
N ALA A 60 9.89 5.18 4.25
CA ALA A 60 9.74 3.94 5.00
C ALA A 60 8.58 3.10 4.48
N ALA A 61 8.66 1.78 4.68
CA ALA A 61 7.57 0.85 4.46
C ALA A 61 7.72 -0.36 5.38
N ARG A 62 6.62 -1.13 5.50
CA ARG A 62 6.61 -2.44 6.15
C ARG A 62 6.21 -3.51 5.15
N LEU A 63 7.03 -4.56 5.05
CA LEU A 63 6.65 -5.83 4.43
C LEU A 63 6.38 -6.83 5.56
N LEU A 64 5.15 -7.35 5.62
CA LEU A 64 4.76 -8.33 6.62
C LEU A 64 4.46 -9.67 5.95
N LEU A 65 5.24 -10.69 6.32
CA LEU A 65 5.01 -12.06 5.89
C LEU A 65 3.88 -12.70 6.72
N PRO A 66 3.15 -13.68 6.15
CA PRO A 66 2.17 -14.46 6.89
C PRO A 66 2.74 -15.06 8.17
N SER A 67 1.91 -15.13 9.21
CA SER A 67 2.25 -15.74 10.49
C SER A 67 1.15 -16.71 10.91
N GLU A 68 1.41 -18.01 10.83
CA GLU A 68 0.46 -19.05 11.25
C GLU A 68 0.04 -18.92 12.73
N ARG A 69 0.95 -18.44 13.58
CA ARG A 69 0.64 -18.17 14.99
C ARG A 69 -0.43 -17.09 15.10
N VAL A 70 -0.23 -15.95 14.41
CA VAL A 70 -1.18 -14.84 14.42
C VAL A 70 -2.50 -15.27 13.76
N ALA A 71 -2.45 -15.99 12.64
CA ALA A 71 -3.62 -16.52 11.95
C ALA A 71 -4.48 -17.36 12.89
N ARG A 72 -3.88 -18.32 13.62
CA ARG A 72 -4.59 -19.15 14.61
C ARG A 72 -5.16 -18.34 15.77
N THR A 73 -4.38 -17.41 16.32
CA THR A 73 -4.84 -16.60 17.47
C THR A 73 -5.97 -15.64 17.10
N ARG A 74 -5.98 -15.12 15.87
CA ARG A 74 -6.97 -14.11 15.42
C ARG A 74 -8.11 -14.67 14.57
N GLY A 75 -8.09 -15.96 14.25
CA GLY A 75 -9.11 -16.58 13.41
C GLY A 75 -9.02 -16.18 11.93
N GLY A 76 -7.81 -15.96 11.41
CA GLY A 76 -7.55 -15.64 10.00
C GLY A 76 -6.92 -16.79 9.21
N HIS A 77 -6.64 -16.54 7.94
CA HIS A 77 -5.95 -17.48 7.03
C HIS A 77 -4.44 -17.25 6.99
N PHE A 78 -3.99 -16.00 7.09
CA PHE A 78 -2.58 -15.61 6.89
C PHE A 78 -1.94 -14.95 8.10
N GLY A 79 -2.73 -14.42 9.04
CA GLY A 79 -2.23 -13.64 10.16
C GLY A 79 -1.79 -12.23 9.76
N LEU A 80 -2.42 -11.66 8.74
CA LEU A 80 -2.14 -10.31 8.24
C LEU A 80 -3.12 -9.28 8.84
N PRO A 81 -2.69 -8.04 9.13
CA PRO A 81 -3.56 -6.97 9.59
C PRO A 81 -4.80 -6.78 8.72
N LEU A 82 -4.66 -6.91 7.40
CA LEU A 82 -5.74 -6.75 6.44
C LEU A 82 -6.92 -7.72 6.66
N GLU A 83 -6.69 -8.86 7.32
CA GLU A 83 -7.76 -9.83 7.69
C GLU A 83 -8.70 -9.31 8.79
N GLN A 84 -8.39 -8.18 9.42
CA GLN A 84 -9.34 -7.50 10.32
C GLN A 84 -10.40 -6.72 9.55
N LEU A 85 -10.15 -6.45 8.26
CA LEU A 85 -10.99 -5.62 7.41
C LEU A 85 -11.65 -6.43 6.29
N LEU A 86 -10.96 -7.46 5.80
CA LEU A 86 -11.33 -8.22 4.61
C LEU A 86 -11.30 -9.72 4.85
N ASP A 87 -12.23 -10.44 4.24
CA ASP A 87 -12.14 -11.87 4.05
C ASP A 87 -11.14 -12.17 2.92
N LEU A 88 -10.00 -12.79 3.29
CA LEU A 88 -8.93 -13.15 2.38
C LEU A 88 -8.96 -14.63 1.96
N ALA A 89 -10.02 -15.39 2.27
CA ALA A 89 -10.13 -16.82 1.95
C ALA A 89 -9.88 -17.10 0.46
N SER A 90 -10.38 -16.23 -0.42
CA SER A 90 -10.23 -16.36 -1.87
C SER A 90 -8.78 -16.31 -2.35
N LEU A 91 -7.88 -15.61 -1.63
CA LEU A 91 -6.46 -15.59 -1.96
C LEU A 91 -5.84 -16.98 -1.78
N LYS A 92 -6.23 -17.70 -0.72
CA LYS A 92 -5.77 -19.06 -0.47
C LYS A 92 -6.26 -20.02 -1.56
N SER A 93 -7.53 -19.91 -1.93
CA SER A 93 -8.12 -20.71 -3.02
C SER A 93 -7.46 -20.45 -4.37
N ALA A 94 -6.97 -19.23 -4.60
CA ALA A 94 -6.20 -18.85 -5.78
C ALA A 94 -4.71 -19.26 -5.73
N GLY A 95 -4.27 -20.00 -4.69
CA GLY A 95 -2.88 -20.42 -4.53
C GLY A 95 -1.91 -19.27 -4.27
N MET A 96 -2.41 -18.12 -3.81
CA MET A 96 -1.57 -16.98 -3.48
C MET A 96 -0.81 -17.22 -2.17
N ARG A 97 0.41 -16.72 -2.13
CA ARG A 97 1.28 -16.62 -0.96
C ARG A 97 1.51 -15.13 -0.72
N PRO A 98 0.51 -14.43 -0.14
CA PRO A 98 0.55 -12.99 -0.02
C PRO A 98 1.53 -12.56 1.08
N ALA A 99 2.12 -11.39 0.91
CA ALA A 99 2.62 -10.58 2.02
C ALA A 99 1.86 -9.25 2.03
N GLU A 100 1.66 -8.67 3.21
CA GLU A 100 1.10 -7.33 3.29
C GLU A 100 2.21 -6.31 3.08
N SER A 101 2.09 -5.49 2.02
CA SER A 101 2.97 -4.33 1.80
C SER A 101 2.22 -3.09 2.27
N GLY A 102 2.63 -2.52 3.39
CA GLY A 102 1.91 -1.44 4.06
C GLY A 102 2.81 -0.34 4.56
N ARG A 103 2.19 0.68 5.17
CA ARG A 103 2.89 1.80 5.81
C ARG A 103 3.88 2.52 4.88
N VAL A 104 3.57 2.56 3.59
CA VAL A 104 4.40 3.22 2.58
C VAL A 104 4.32 4.74 2.80
N ALA A 105 5.42 5.31 3.26
CA ALA A 105 5.54 6.69 3.68
C ALA A 105 6.76 7.32 2.99
N VAL A 106 6.56 8.46 2.31
CA VAL A 106 7.64 9.25 1.69
C VAL A 106 7.49 10.69 2.16
N LEU A 107 8.52 11.23 2.81
CA LEU A 107 8.51 12.62 3.28
C LEU A 107 8.23 13.58 2.13
N LYS A 108 7.46 14.64 2.38
CA LYS A 108 6.95 15.58 1.38
C LYS A 108 8.03 16.10 0.44
N LYS A 109 9.22 16.43 0.97
CA LYS A 109 10.36 16.92 0.17
C LYS A 109 10.92 15.92 -0.84
N TYR A 110 10.64 14.63 -0.70
CA TYR A 110 11.15 13.56 -1.58
C TYR A 110 10.08 12.93 -2.49
N ARG A 111 8.80 13.29 -2.39
CA ARG A 111 7.70 12.65 -3.16
C ARG A 111 7.81 12.78 -4.69
N LYS A 112 8.63 13.72 -5.19
CA LYS A 112 8.94 13.91 -6.62
C LYS A 112 10.33 13.41 -7.02
N SER A 113 10.90 12.51 -6.23
CA SER A 113 12.22 11.92 -6.47
C SER A 113 12.10 10.41 -6.68
N GLU A 114 13.23 9.76 -7.01
CA GLU A 114 13.29 8.31 -7.17
C GLU A 114 13.15 7.52 -5.87
N VAL A 115 13.08 8.18 -4.70
CA VAL A 115 13.00 7.54 -3.38
C VAL A 115 11.90 6.48 -3.30
N ILE A 116 10.73 6.73 -3.90
CA ILE A 116 9.64 5.74 -3.92
C ILE A 116 9.99 4.50 -4.75
N VAL A 117 10.75 4.66 -5.85
CA VAL A 117 11.19 3.54 -6.69
C VAL A 117 12.22 2.71 -5.94
N TRP A 118 13.16 3.35 -5.23
CA TRP A 118 14.10 2.67 -4.33
C TRP A 118 13.37 1.87 -3.25
N LEU A 119 12.34 2.46 -2.64
CA LEU A 119 11.55 1.80 -1.60
C LEU A 119 10.84 0.55 -2.15
N LEU A 120 10.13 0.69 -3.28
CA LEU A 120 9.42 -0.42 -3.91
C LEU A 120 10.37 -1.54 -4.39
N ALA A 121 11.51 -1.17 -4.98
CA ALA A 121 12.55 -2.12 -5.38
C ALA A 121 13.05 -2.94 -4.18
N SER A 122 13.24 -2.28 -3.04
CA SER A 122 13.76 -2.91 -1.83
C SER A 122 12.77 -3.90 -1.22
N ILE A 123 11.49 -3.54 -1.19
CA ILE A 123 10.41 -4.46 -0.79
C ILE A 123 10.34 -5.64 -1.78
N TYR A 124 10.50 -5.38 -3.09
CA TYR A 124 10.51 -6.42 -4.13
C TYR A 124 11.61 -7.45 -3.89
N TRP A 125 12.85 -7.01 -3.70
CA TRP A 125 13.97 -7.90 -3.45
C TRP A 125 13.84 -8.66 -2.13
N ALA A 126 13.36 -8.01 -1.07
CA ALA A 126 13.05 -8.69 0.19
C ALA A 126 11.98 -9.78 0.01
N SER A 127 10.98 -9.54 -0.84
CA SER A 127 9.90 -10.49 -1.11
C SER A 127 10.36 -11.69 -1.93
N ARG A 128 11.24 -11.49 -2.92
CA ARG A 128 11.73 -12.59 -3.78
C ARG A 128 12.43 -13.71 -3.01
N ASN A 129 13.04 -13.40 -1.86
CA ASN A 129 13.77 -14.36 -1.04
C ASN A 129 12.88 -15.12 -0.03
N THR A 130 11.57 -14.87 -0.01
CA THR A 130 10.67 -15.39 1.05
C THR A 130 9.54 -16.28 0.52
N GLY A 131 9.55 -16.60 -0.78
CA GLY A 131 8.52 -17.44 -1.41
C GLY A 131 7.17 -16.75 -1.64
N VAL A 132 7.04 -15.49 -1.24
CA VAL A 132 5.89 -14.61 -1.54
C VAL A 132 5.73 -14.48 -3.06
N ASN A 133 4.49 -14.53 -3.54
CA ASN A 133 4.17 -14.34 -4.96
C ASN A 133 3.25 -13.15 -5.23
N ALA A 134 2.71 -12.52 -4.19
CA ALA A 134 1.87 -11.35 -4.32
C ALA A 134 1.99 -10.43 -3.11
N TRP A 135 1.82 -9.13 -3.34
CA TRP A 135 1.57 -8.16 -2.30
C TRP A 135 0.10 -7.87 -2.19
N VAL A 136 -0.38 -7.66 -0.96
CA VAL A 136 -1.72 -7.16 -0.67
C VAL A 136 -1.65 -5.91 0.20
N ALA A 137 -2.60 -5.00 0.01
CA ALA A 137 -2.68 -3.76 0.77
C ALA A 137 -4.09 -3.18 0.74
N ALA A 138 -4.35 -2.22 1.62
CA ALA A 138 -5.46 -1.27 1.50
C ALA A 138 -4.87 0.11 1.14
N ALA A 139 -5.05 0.54 -0.11
CA ALA A 139 -4.48 1.80 -0.60
C ALA A 139 -5.44 2.98 -0.36
N ASN A 140 -4.90 4.10 0.14
CA ASN A 140 -5.67 5.31 0.41
C ASN A 140 -6.33 5.84 -0.87
N GLY A 141 -7.62 6.14 -0.77
CA GLY A 141 -8.46 6.71 -1.80
C GLY A 141 -8.48 8.22 -1.92
N GLU A 142 -7.79 8.92 -1.01
CA GLU A 142 -7.73 10.38 -0.94
C GLU A 142 -9.10 11.06 -0.73
N THR A 143 -10.12 10.29 -0.35
CA THR A 143 -11.47 10.79 -0.13
C THR A 143 -12.15 10.16 1.07
N ASP A 144 -12.98 10.92 1.77
CA ASP A 144 -13.96 10.42 2.75
C ASP A 144 -15.39 10.41 2.18
N VAL A 145 -15.58 10.88 0.95
CA VAL A 145 -16.88 11.00 0.28
C VAL A 145 -17.29 9.65 -0.34
N PRO A 146 -18.40 9.02 0.09
CA PRO A 146 -18.78 7.69 -0.39
C PRO A 146 -19.06 7.62 -1.89
N ARG A 147 -19.60 8.68 -2.48
CA ARG A 147 -19.88 8.73 -3.94
C ARG A 147 -18.59 8.80 -4.76
N ASP A 148 -17.57 9.51 -4.28
CA ASP A 148 -16.27 9.61 -4.93
C ASP A 148 -15.58 8.25 -4.86
N ALA A 149 -15.66 7.58 -3.70
CA ALA A 149 -15.08 6.27 -3.53
C ALA A 149 -15.65 5.22 -4.52
N ARG A 150 -16.97 5.24 -4.71
CA ARG A 150 -17.64 4.41 -5.73
C ARG A 150 -17.23 4.79 -7.15
N LEU A 151 -17.08 6.08 -7.45
CA LEU A 151 -16.67 6.54 -8.77
C LEU A 151 -15.22 6.13 -9.09
N ILE A 152 -14.29 6.23 -8.13
CA ILE A 152 -12.90 5.76 -8.30
C ILE A 152 -12.87 4.26 -8.65
N ALA A 153 -13.66 3.43 -7.96
CA ALA A 153 -13.76 1.99 -8.29
C ALA A 153 -14.27 1.76 -9.72
N ARG A 154 -15.26 2.55 -10.18
CA ARG A 154 -15.75 2.48 -11.57
C ARG A 154 -14.70 2.93 -12.59
N VAL A 155 -13.94 3.98 -12.27
CA VAL A 155 -12.83 4.45 -13.11
C VAL A 155 -11.76 3.38 -13.23
N ALA A 156 -11.37 2.76 -12.12
CA ALA A 156 -10.41 1.65 -12.13
C ALA A 156 -10.91 0.45 -12.96
N SER A 157 -12.19 0.09 -12.81
CA SER A 157 -12.81 -0.99 -13.60
C SER A 157 -12.84 -0.67 -15.10
N ALA A 158 -13.19 0.55 -15.49
CA ALA A 158 -13.14 1.01 -16.89
C ALA A 158 -11.72 1.00 -17.47
N GLN A 159 -10.70 1.12 -16.62
CA GLN A 159 -9.28 0.98 -16.98
C GLN A 159 -8.77 -0.47 -16.87
N GLN A 160 -9.66 -1.45 -16.70
CA GLN A 160 -9.36 -2.88 -16.60
C GLN A 160 -8.43 -3.23 -15.42
N LEU A 161 -8.50 -2.47 -14.33
CA LEU A 161 -7.67 -2.65 -13.15
C LEU A 161 -8.30 -3.57 -12.10
N ASP A 162 -9.38 -4.28 -12.45
CA ASP A 162 -9.97 -5.27 -11.55
C ASP A 162 -9.12 -6.55 -11.49
N SER A 163 -8.93 -7.03 -10.26
CA SER A 163 -8.34 -8.34 -9.99
C SER A 163 -9.34 -9.46 -10.31
N PRO A 164 -8.89 -10.58 -10.91
CA PRO A 164 -9.72 -11.78 -11.03
C PRO A 164 -9.98 -12.44 -9.66
N VAL A 165 -9.11 -12.21 -8.67
CA VAL A 165 -9.30 -12.67 -7.30
C VAL A 165 -9.97 -11.58 -6.49
N ARG A 166 -11.19 -11.84 -6.01
CA ARG A 166 -12.01 -10.87 -5.29
C ARG A 166 -12.05 -11.15 -3.79
N VAL A 167 -12.06 -10.10 -2.99
CA VAL A 167 -12.19 -10.12 -1.52
C VAL A 167 -13.38 -9.27 -1.09
N HIS A 168 -13.91 -9.55 0.09
CA HIS A 168 -15.08 -8.88 0.64
C HIS A 168 -14.76 -8.25 1.99
N ALA A 169 -15.37 -7.11 2.29
CA ALA A 169 -15.27 -6.52 3.62
C ALA A 169 -15.98 -7.40 4.65
N LEU A 170 -15.38 -7.57 5.83
CA LEU A 170 -15.98 -8.33 6.93
C LEU A 170 -17.16 -7.61 7.57
N ALA A 171 -17.15 -6.27 7.51
CA ALA A 171 -18.21 -5.43 8.06
C ALA A 171 -18.57 -4.31 7.06
N PRO A 172 -19.82 -3.82 7.12
CA PRO A 172 -20.22 -2.62 6.40
C PRO A 172 -19.35 -1.41 6.79
N SER A 173 -19.06 -0.55 5.82
CA SER A 173 -18.36 0.71 6.07
C SER A 173 -19.27 1.75 6.72
N SER A 174 -18.76 2.43 7.74
CA SER A 174 -19.44 3.53 8.45
C SER A 174 -18.71 4.86 8.24
N PRO A 175 -18.91 5.52 7.07
CA PRO A 175 -18.30 6.82 6.80
C PRO A 175 -18.93 7.93 7.67
N PRO A 176 -18.26 9.09 7.82
CA PRO A 176 -18.73 10.20 8.62
C PRO A 176 -20.00 10.80 7.99
N ALA A 177 -20.87 11.38 8.84
CA ALA A 177 -22.07 12.06 8.38
C ALA A 177 -21.76 13.28 7.49
N ASN A 178 -20.64 13.96 7.77
CA ASN A 178 -20.19 15.16 7.05
C ASN A 178 -18.81 14.93 6.43
N PRO A 179 -18.72 14.31 5.24
CA PRO A 179 -17.45 14.14 4.55
C PRO A 179 -16.92 15.48 4.02
N ALA A 180 -15.61 15.69 4.08
CA ALA A 180 -14.95 16.97 3.78
C ALA A 180 -13.83 16.87 2.72
N ALA A 181 -13.41 15.66 2.36
CA ALA A 181 -12.33 15.41 1.41
C ALA A 181 -12.90 14.88 0.08
N ALA A 182 -13.54 15.76 -0.69
CA ALA A 182 -13.94 15.43 -2.06
C ALA A 182 -12.71 15.32 -2.96
N PHE A 183 -12.64 14.22 -3.74
CA PHE A 183 -11.61 14.00 -4.74
C PHE A 183 -12.05 14.51 -6.12
N TYR A 184 -13.33 14.32 -6.46
CA TYR A 184 -13.88 14.75 -7.75
C TYR A 184 -14.62 16.09 -7.65
N ASN A 185 -14.33 16.99 -8.58
CA ASN A 185 -15.00 18.28 -8.72
C ASN A 185 -16.21 18.17 -9.70
N ALA A 186 -16.92 19.29 -9.92
CA ALA A 186 -18.10 19.31 -10.79
C ALA A 186 -17.81 18.89 -12.24
N ALA A 187 -16.65 19.25 -12.80
CA ALA A 187 -16.25 18.86 -14.15
C ALA A 187 -16.01 17.35 -14.25
N HIS A 188 -15.40 16.74 -13.24
CA HIS A 188 -15.27 15.29 -13.16
C HIS A 188 -16.64 14.59 -13.12
N TRP A 189 -17.61 15.16 -12.39
CA TRP A 189 -18.97 14.61 -12.36
C TRP A 189 -19.72 14.75 -13.69
N GLU A 190 -19.43 15.77 -14.50
CA GLU A 190 -19.93 15.89 -15.87
C GLU A 190 -19.41 14.74 -16.75
N LEU A 191 -18.10 14.50 -16.73
CA LEU A 191 -17.49 13.38 -17.46
C LEU A 191 -18.08 12.03 -17.01
N ALA A 192 -18.27 11.84 -15.69
CA ALA A 192 -18.88 10.63 -15.15
C ALA A 192 -20.33 10.42 -15.63
N ARG A 193 -21.12 11.49 -15.75
CA ARG A 193 -22.49 11.43 -16.29
C ARG A 193 -22.50 11.04 -17.77
N GLN A 194 -21.48 11.43 -18.52
CA GLN A 194 -21.26 11.04 -19.91
C GLN A 194 -20.60 9.66 -20.07
N SER A 195 -20.41 8.90 -18.98
CA SER A 195 -19.69 7.62 -18.96
C SER A 195 -18.25 7.67 -19.48
N ARG A 196 -17.61 8.84 -19.45
CA ARG A 196 -16.23 9.08 -19.89
C ARG A 196 -15.22 8.72 -18.78
N PHE A 197 -15.33 7.50 -18.24
CA PHE A 197 -14.56 7.07 -17.06
C PHE A 197 -13.05 7.03 -17.30
N SER A 198 -12.61 6.74 -18.53
CA SER A 198 -11.19 6.71 -18.90
C SER A 198 -10.49 8.07 -18.79
N GLU A 199 -11.25 9.16 -18.76
CA GLU A 199 -10.73 10.53 -18.67
C GLU A 199 -10.67 11.04 -17.23
N LEU A 200 -11.19 10.27 -16.28
CA LEU A 200 -11.19 10.64 -14.87
C LEU A 200 -9.89 10.22 -14.20
N PRO A 201 -9.34 11.06 -13.31
CA PRO A 201 -8.14 10.71 -12.57
C PRO A 201 -8.42 9.60 -11.55
N LEU A 202 -7.39 8.81 -11.28
CA LEU A 202 -7.29 7.97 -10.09
C LEU A 202 -6.49 8.72 -9.00
N PRO A 203 -6.76 8.46 -7.71
CA PRO A 203 -5.89 8.85 -6.60
C PRO A 203 -4.42 8.53 -6.88
N GLY A 204 -3.51 9.39 -6.43
CA GLY A 204 -2.09 9.30 -6.74
C GLY A 204 -1.49 7.97 -6.31
N VAL A 205 -1.85 7.48 -5.13
CA VAL A 205 -1.41 6.18 -4.62
C VAL A 205 -1.92 5.02 -5.49
N LEU A 206 -3.20 5.03 -5.88
CA LEU A 206 -3.74 3.99 -6.78
C LEU A 206 -3.04 4.01 -8.13
N LYS A 207 -2.87 5.20 -8.72
CA LYS A 207 -2.15 5.37 -9.98
C LYS A 207 -0.72 4.85 -9.88
N LEU A 208 0.00 5.17 -8.81
CA LEU A 208 1.37 4.70 -8.57
C LEU A 208 1.43 3.17 -8.57
N PHE A 209 0.63 2.50 -7.74
CA PHE A 209 0.72 1.05 -7.57
C PHE A 209 0.21 0.29 -8.79
N THR A 210 -0.87 0.76 -9.43
CA THR A 210 -1.40 0.13 -10.65
C THR A 210 -0.39 0.25 -11.80
N GLN A 211 0.26 1.40 -11.97
CA GLN A 211 1.21 1.62 -13.06
C GLN A 211 2.60 1.03 -12.81
N LYS A 212 3.13 1.15 -11.58
CA LYS A 212 4.49 0.68 -11.27
C LYS A 212 4.52 -0.79 -10.90
N MET A 213 3.54 -1.27 -10.14
CA MET A 213 3.53 -2.63 -9.61
C MET A 213 2.58 -3.57 -10.34
N GLY A 214 1.84 -3.08 -11.35
CA GLY A 214 0.77 -3.87 -11.98
C GLY A 214 -0.36 -4.21 -11.00
N ALA A 215 -0.54 -3.38 -9.95
CA ALA A 215 -1.52 -3.68 -8.91
C ALA A 215 -2.96 -3.61 -9.46
N ARG A 216 -3.84 -4.45 -8.91
CA ARG A 216 -5.25 -4.55 -9.29
C ARG A 216 -6.16 -4.52 -8.08
N LEU A 217 -7.36 -3.98 -8.25
CA LEU A 217 -8.37 -3.85 -7.21
C LEU A 217 -9.05 -5.20 -6.95
N MET A 218 -9.02 -5.65 -5.70
CA MET A 218 -9.61 -6.93 -5.29
C MET A 218 -11.07 -6.81 -4.84
N GLY A 219 -11.62 -5.60 -4.69
CA GLY A 219 -12.93 -5.48 -4.08
C GLY A 219 -13.50 -4.08 -4.12
N SER A 220 -14.67 -3.94 -3.50
CA SER A 220 -15.27 -2.65 -3.23
C SER A 220 -14.39 -1.84 -2.25
N PRO A 221 -14.43 -0.50 -2.33
CA PRO A 221 -13.74 0.33 -1.34
C PRO A 221 -14.32 0.11 0.06
N LEU A 222 -13.46 0.22 1.07
CA LEU A 222 -13.86 0.19 2.48
C LEU A 222 -13.44 1.48 3.18
N TYR A 223 -14.26 1.95 4.11
CA TYR A 223 -13.91 3.11 4.92
C TYR A 223 -13.03 2.69 6.10
N ILE A 224 -11.91 3.38 6.30
CA ILE A 224 -10.98 3.16 7.41
C ILE A 224 -11.12 4.31 8.41
N PRO A 225 -11.83 4.12 9.54
CA PRO A 225 -12.09 5.17 10.51
C PRO A 225 -10.81 5.82 11.06
N GLU A 226 -9.77 5.02 11.28
CA GLU A 226 -8.48 5.47 11.83
C GLU A 226 -7.82 6.53 10.96
N PHE A 227 -8.01 6.45 9.64
CA PHE A 227 -7.47 7.42 8.68
C PHE A 227 -8.52 8.41 8.19
N SER A 228 -9.77 8.22 8.58
CA SER A 228 -10.93 8.93 8.05
C SER A 228 -10.94 9.01 6.51
N ARG A 229 -10.64 7.88 5.84
CA ARG A 229 -10.56 7.80 4.38
C ARG A 229 -11.12 6.47 3.88
N TRP A 230 -11.65 6.49 2.67
CA TRP A 230 -11.90 5.28 1.89
C TRP A 230 -10.57 4.72 1.40
N ALA A 231 -10.42 3.40 1.48
CA ALA A 231 -9.29 2.65 0.97
C ALA A 231 -9.75 1.56 0.00
N TYR A 232 -8.83 1.10 -0.85
CA TYR A 232 -9.09 0.10 -1.87
C TYR A 232 -8.23 -1.13 -1.61
N PRO A 233 -8.83 -2.33 -1.49
CA PRO A 233 -8.09 -3.58 -1.48
C PRO A 233 -7.33 -3.73 -2.79
N LEU A 234 -6.01 -3.80 -2.73
CA LEU A 234 -5.13 -4.01 -3.87
C LEU A 234 -4.35 -5.30 -3.73
N CYS A 235 -4.06 -5.93 -4.86
CA CYS A 235 -3.01 -6.93 -4.98
C CYS A 235 -2.04 -6.59 -6.10
N ALA A 236 -0.78 -6.95 -5.95
CA ALA A 236 0.22 -6.92 -7.02
C ALA A 236 0.91 -8.28 -7.08
N TRP A 237 0.75 -9.00 -8.19
CA TRP A 237 1.47 -10.26 -8.41
C TRP A 237 2.91 -9.96 -8.79
N LEU A 238 3.86 -10.57 -8.09
CA LEU A 238 5.27 -10.28 -8.29
C LEU A 238 5.77 -10.69 -9.68
N ASN A 239 5.13 -11.69 -10.29
CA ASN A 239 5.42 -12.13 -11.67
C ASN A 239 4.67 -11.32 -12.75
N GLU A 240 3.75 -10.44 -12.37
CA GLU A 240 3.03 -9.54 -13.29
C GLU A 240 3.50 -8.09 -13.19
N ILE A 241 4.50 -7.78 -12.35
CA ILE A 241 5.10 -6.45 -12.30
C ILE A 241 5.60 -6.08 -13.70
N PRO A 242 5.27 -4.88 -14.22
CA PRO A 242 5.72 -4.45 -15.54
C PRO A 242 7.23 -4.61 -15.71
N ARG A 243 7.65 -5.21 -16.83
CA ARG A 243 9.06 -5.46 -17.14
C ARG A 243 9.91 -4.19 -17.04
N SER A 244 9.40 -3.05 -17.52
CA SER A 244 10.07 -1.76 -17.43
C SER A 244 10.29 -1.28 -15.98
N THR A 245 9.41 -1.65 -15.04
CA THR A 245 9.65 -1.39 -13.62
C THR A 245 10.70 -2.34 -13.05
N LEU A 246 10.68 -3.62 -13.42
CA LEU A 246 11.70 -4.59 -12.98
C LEU A 246 13.10 -4.19 -13.46
N GLU A 247 13.24 -3.73 -14.69
CA GLU A 247 14.51 -3.21 -15.23
C GLU A 247 15.00 -1.99 -14.43
N GLN A 248 14.09 -1.12 -13.98
CA GLN A 248 14.44 -0.02 -13.05
C GLN A 248 14.93 -0.57 -11.71
N PHE A 249 14.26 -1.58 -11.14
CA PHE A 249 14.67 -2.18 -9.87
C PHE A 249 16.05 -2.85 -9.96
N ASP A 250 16.34 -3.54 -11.06
CA ASP A 250 17.64 -4.15 -11.34
C ASP A 250 18.75 -3.09 -11.45
N ALA A 251 18.51 -1.99 -12.16
CA ALA A 251 19.47 -0.89 -12.29
C ALA A 251 19.80 -0.23 -10.95
N LEU A 252 18.80 -0.06 -10.07
CA LEU A 252 19.01 0.46 -8.73
C LEU A 252 19.79 -0.51 -7.84
N ALA A 253 19.50 -1.82 -7.91
CA ALA A 253 20.23 -2.84 -7.17
C ALA A 253 21.72 -2.83 -7.55
N GLN A 254 22.03 -2.76 -8.84
CA GLN A 254 23.42 -2.68 -9.33
C GLN A 254 24.14 -1.42 -8.86
N SER A 255 23.43 -0.29 -8.81
CA SER A 255 23.98 1.00 -8.34
C SER A 255 24.27 0.97 -6.83
N ALA A 256 23.42 0.31 -6.04
CA ALA A 256 23.62 0.15 -4.60
C ALA A 256 24.84 -0.72 -4.25
N HIS A 257 25.14 -1.74 -5.06
CA HIS A 257 26.31 -2.61 -4.87
C HIS A 257 27.64 -1.95 -5.32
N ARG A 258 27.57 -0.84 -6.05
CA ARG A 258 28.75 -0.08 -6.55
C ARG A 258 29.05 1.17 -5.71
N ALA A 259 28.24 1.48 -4.70
CA ALA A 259 28.53 2.58 -3.79
C ALA A 259 29.68 2.16 -2.84
N PRO A 260 30.77 2.95 -2.76
CA PRO A 260 31.92 2.64 -1.90
C PRO A 260 31.58 2.67 -0.41
#